data_AF-A0A534WKY7-F1
#
_entry.id   AF-A0A534WKY7-F1
#
_cell.length_a   1.000
_cell.length_b   1.000
_cell.length_c   1.000
_cell.angle_alpha   90.00
_cell.angle_beta   90.00
_cell.angle_gamma   90.00
#
_symmetry.space_group_name_H-M   'P 1'
#
loop_
_entity.id
_entity.type
_entity.pdbx_description
1 polymer ?
#
loop_
_entity_poly.entity_id
_entity_poly.type
_entity_poly.pdbx_seq_one_letter_code
_entity_poly.pdbx_strand_id
1 'polypeptide(L)'
;MLARSGLAVNPLEDDVVVQIRPEGGTDVFCARIPAADFTKRHRAFEFGDRKHSVASARGLDGMKIKLMPDDSFRLRTRGKRAQMICPNPGRLQVTVGFRSAAAGDGADRCATTLQTFGAGRHGRLRMLPNR
;
A
#
# COMPACT_ATOMS: atom_id res chain seq x y z
N MET A 1 -3.81 -2.98 10.73
CA MET A 1 -4.12 -1.53 10.76
C MET A 1 -2.78 -0.84 10.78
N LEU A 2 -2.53 0.13 9.88
CA LEU A 2 -1.28 0.89 9.92
C LEU A 2 -1.48 1.98 10.98
N ALA A 3 -1.07 1.66 12.21
CA ALA A 3 -1.20 2.58 13.33
C ALA A 3 -0.03 3.57 13.28
N ARG A 4 -0.24 4.70 12.62
CA ARG A 4 0.56 5.90 12.86
C ARG A 4 -0.41 7.07 12.90
N SER A 5 -0.75 7.49 14.11
CA SER A 5 -1.41 8.77 14.35
C SER A 5 -0.56 9.88 13.72
N GLY A 6 -1.19 10.82 13.00
CA GLY A 6 -0.51 12.03 12.52
C GLY A 6 0.15 11.95 11.14
N LEU A 7 -0.09 10.94 10.31
CA LEU A 7 0.08 11.11 8.86
C LEU A 7 -1.07 12.01 8.34
N ALA A 8 -0.97 13.32 8.57
CA ALA A 8 -1.73 14.32 7.84
C ALA A 8 -1.24 14.32 6.38
N VAL A 9 -1.58 13.27 5.62
CA VAL A 9 -1.17 13.05 4.23
C VAL A 9 -2.36 13.24 3.30
N ASN A 10 -2.09 13.85 2.15
CA ASN A 10 -3.07 14.03 1.10
C ASN A 10 -2.63 13.19 -0.12
N PRO A 11 -3.18 11.99 -0.33
CA PRO A 11 -2.86 11.14 -1.48
C PRO A 11 -3.25 11.74 -2.86
N LEU A 12 -3.82 12.94 -2.89
CA LEU A 12 -4.03 13.72 -4.11
C LEU A 12 -2.81 14.57 -4.50
N GLU A 13 -1.86 14.74 -3.58
CA GLU A 13 -0.66 15.57 -3.77
C GLU A 13 0.62 14.72 -3.75
N ASP A 14 0.57 13.58 -3.06
CA ASP A 14 1.71 12.68 -2.89
C ASP A 14 1.50 11.35 -3.64
N ASP A 15 2.56 10.87 -4.29
CA ASP A 15 2.61 9.52 -4.83
C ASP A 15 2.54 8.52 -3.67
N VAL A 16 1.71 7.49 -3.80
CA VAL A 16 1.60 6.44 -2.79
C VAL A 16 2.46 5.25 -3.18
N VAL A 17 3.43 4.92 -2.34
CA VAL A 17 4.30 3.75 -2.50
C VAL A 17 3.84 2.66 -1.53
N VAL A 18 3.69 1.43 -2.03
CA VAL A 18 3.46 0.24 -1.20
C VAL A 18 4.55 -0.75 -1.46
N GLN A 19 5.26 -1.10 -0.39
CA GLN A 19 6.35 -2.06 -0.38
C GLN A 19 6.00 -3.23 0.55
N ILE A 20 6.25 -4.44 0.08
CA ILE A 20 6.13 -5.67 0.86
C ILE A 20 7.47 -6.40 0.76
N ARG A 21 8.03 -6.77 1.91
CA ARG A 21 9.27 -7.55 2.00
C ARG A 21 9.20 -8.54 3.16
N PRO A 22 9.87 -9.69 3.09
CA PRO A 22 10.19 -10.50 4.26
C PRO A 22 10.97 -9.65 5.28
N GLU A 23 10.84 -9.97 6.56
CA GLU A 23 11.62 -9.32 7.61
C GLU A 23 13.13 -9.49 7.34
N GLY A 24 13.85 -8.37 7.12
CA GLY A 24 15.27 -8.37 6.74
C GLY A 24 15.57 -8.86 5.31
N GLY A 25 14.55 -9.14 4.49
CA GLY A 25 14.69 -9.64 3.13
C GLY A 25 14.58 -8.57 2.04
N THR A 26 14.76 -9.00 0.80
CA THR A 26 14.54 -8.18 -0.40
C THR A 26 13.06 -7.96 -0.67
N ASP A 27 12.75 -6.89 -1.39
CA ASP A 27 11.37 -6.57 -1.76
C ASP A 27 10.77 -7.66 -2.64
N VAL A 28 9.59 -8.14 -2.23
CA VAL A 28 8.81 -9.11 -3.00
C VAL A 28 7.68 -8.43 -3.78
N PHE A 29 7.35 -7.19 -3.42
CA PHE A 29 6.43 -6.33 -4.15
C PHE A 29 6.74 -4.87 -3.83
N CYS A 30 6.83 -4.02 -4.85
CA CYS A 30 6.97 -2.57 -4.69
C CYS A 30 6.19 -1.87 -5.80
N ALA A 31 5.14 -1.13 -5.44
CA ALA A 31 4.29 -0.40 -6.37
C ALA A 31 4.24 1.08 -6.00
N ARG A 32 4.22 1.94 -7.01
CA ARG A 32 4.00 3.39 -6.88
C ARG A 32 2.75 3.78 -7.66
N ILE A 33 1.82 4.43 -6.97
CA ILE A 33 0.59 4.95 -7.53
C ILE A 33 0.72 6.46 -7.57
N PRO A 34 0.71 7.09 -8.76
CA PRO A 34 0.79 8.53 -8.88
C PRO A 34 -0.36 9.25 -8.18
N ALA A 35 -0.08 10.41 -7.58
CA ALA A 35 -1.10 11.24 -6.93
C ALA A 35 -2.29 11.57 -7.86
N ALA A 36 -1.97 11.86 -9.13
CA ALA A 36 -2.95 12.21 -10.16
C ALA A 36 -3.95 11.09 -10.50
N ASP A 37 -3.63 9.84 -10.17
CA ASP A 37 -4.49 8.68 -10.42
C ASP A 37 -5.45 8.39 -9.25
N PHE A 38 -5.37 9.17 -8.16
CA PHE A 38 -6.31 9.07 -7.06
C PHE A 38 -7.52 9.99 -7.23
N THR A 39 -8.67 9.49 -6.78
CA THR A 39 -9.90 10.26 -6.62
C THR A 39 -10.29 10.31 -5.15
N LYS A 40 -10.80 11.44 -4.68
CA LYS A 40 -11.31 11.60 -3.31
C LYS A 40 -12.81 11.32 -3.25
N ARG A 41 -13.22 10.47 -2.31
CA ARG A 41 -14.61 10.15 -1.97
C ARG A 41 -14.79 10.21 -0.46
N HIS A 42 -15.37 11.30 0.04
CA HIS A 42 -15.52 11.58 1.47
C HIS A 42 -14.16 11.45 2.21
N ARG A 43 -14.07 10.53 3.17
CA ARG A 43 -12.86 10.19 3.95
C ARG A 43 -12.03 9.08 3.31
N ALA A 44 -12.11 8.90 2.00
CA ALA A 44 -11.33 7.89 1.30
C ALA A 44 -10.72 8.41 0.01
N PHE A 45 -9.55 7.88 -0.33
CA PHE A 45 -8.87 8.07 -1.60
C PHE A 45 -8.87 6.73 -2.33
N GLU A 46 -9.26 6.76 -3.60
CA GLU A 46 -9.45 5.56 -4.41
C GLU A 46 -8.68 5.68 -5.72
N PHE A 47 -7.89 4.65 -5.99
CA PHE A 47 -7.23 4.39 -7.26
C PHE A 47 -7.87 3.14 -7.88
N GLY A 48 -8.16 3.20 -9.17
CA GLY A 48 -8.72 2.08 -9.92
C GLY A 48 -8.04 1.94 -11.26
N ASP A 49 -7.46 0.76 -11.52
CA ASP A 49 -6.72 0.48 -12.74
C ASP A 49 -7.00 -0.94 -13.24
N ARG A 50 -8.26 -1.20 -13.60
CA ARG A 50 -8.69 -2.52 -14.11
C ARG A 50 -8.03 -2.89 -15.44
N LYS A 51 -7.57 -1.89 -16.20
CA LYS A 51 -6.91 -2.07 -17.50
C LYS A 51 -5.39 -2.15 -17.38
N HIS A 52 -4.83 -1.93 -16.19
CA HIS A 52 -3.39 -1.93 -15.91
C HIS A 52 -2.63 -0.88 -16.74
N SER A 53 -3.21 0.32 -16.89
CA SER A 53 -2.58 1.45 -17.59
C SER A 53 -1.44 2.09 -16.80
N VAL A 54 -1.41 1.95 -15.47
CA VAL A 54 -0.36 2.51 -14.62
C VAL A 54 0.71 1.46 -14.37
N ALA A 55 1.77 1.49 -15.19
CA ALA A 55 2.86 0.50 -15.11
C ALA A 55 3.53 0.45 -13.72
N SER A 56 3.68 1.60 -13.06
CA SER A 56 4.28 1.68 -11.72
C SER A 56 3.41 1.06 -10.62
N ALA A 57 2.11 0.83 -10.88
CA ALA A 57 1.21 0.14 -9.95
C ALA A 57 1.43 -1.39 -9.94
N ARG A 58 2.33 -1.92 -10.77
CA ARG A 58 2.77 -3.33 -10.79
C ARG A 58 1.60 -4.33 -10.81
N GLY A 59 0.55 -4.04 -11.57
CA GLY A 59 -0.58 -4.96 -11.74
C GLY A 59 -1.64 -4.90 -10.63
N LEU A 60 -1.67 -3.83 -9.83
CA LEU A 60 -2.80 -3.54 -8.95
C LEU A 60 -4.02 -3.11 -9.78
N ASP A 61 -5.17 -3.76 -9.53
CA ASP A 61 -6.47 -3.37 -10.08
C ASP A 61 -7.04 -2.13 -9.35
N GLY A 62 -6.57 -1.88 -8.13
CA GLY A 62 -6.99 -0.71 -7.37
C GLY A 62 -6.50 -0.67 -5.92
N MET A 63 -6.61 0.51 -5.35
CA MET A 63 -6.24 0.83 -3.98
C MET A 63 -7.30 1.72 -3.34
N LYS A 64 -7.55 1.50 -2.05
CA LYS A 64 -8.38 2.36 -1.22
C LYS A 64 -7.65 2.72 0.07
N ILE A 65 -7.49 4.01 0.32
CA ILE A 65 -6.96 4.57 1.56
C ILE A 65 -8.13 5.23 2.26
N LYS A 66 -8.60 4.66 3.37
CA LYS A 66 -9.69 5.25 4.17
C LYS A 66 -9.11 5.91 5.41
N LEU A 67 -9.31 7.20 5.57
CA LEU A 67 -9.03 7.93 6.80
C LEU A 67 -10.08 7.56 7.86
N MET A 68 -9.59 7.26 9.05
CA MET A 68 -10.41 6.95 10.21
C MET A 68 -10.58 8.22 11.07
N PRO A 69 -11.60 8.31 11.92
CA PRO A 69 -11.81 9.47 12.79
C PRO A 69 -10.69 9.71 13.82
N ASP A 70 -9.88 8.69 14.11
CA ASP A 70 -8.76 8.71 15.07
C ASP A 70 -7.42 9.08 14.40
N ASP A 71 -7.47 9.73 13.24
CA ASP A 71 -6.33 10.08 12.38
C ASP A 71 -5.46 8.90 11.91
N SER A 72 -5.91 7.66 12.12
CA SER A 72 -5.33 6.49 11.49
C SER A 72 -5.86 6.31 10.07
N PHE A 73 -5.24 5.42 9.30
CA PHE A 73 -5.77 5.04 8.00
C PHE A 73 -5.80 3.53 7.78
N ARG A 74 -6.77 3.11 6.97
CA ARG A 74 -6.89 1.74 6.48
C ARG A 74 -6.56 1.72 5.00
N LEU A 75 -5.46 1.04 4.67
CA LEU A 75 -5.09 0.71 3.31
C LEU A 75 -5.73 -0.63 2.89
N ARG A 76 -6.27 -0.68 1.68
CA ARG A 76 -6.68 -1.92 1.01
C ARG A 76 -6.26 -1.88 -0.46
N THR A 77 -5.47 -2.85 -0.88
CA THR A 77 -5.08 -3.05 -2.28
C THR A 77 -5.75 -4.30 -2.85
N ARG A 78 -5.92 -4.33 -4.18
CA ARG A 78 -6.40 -5.48 -4.94
C ARG A 78 -5.63 -5.53 -6.25
N GLY A 79 -5.24 -6.72 -6.69
CA GLY A 79 -4.55 -6.91 -7.97
C GLY A 79 -4.52 -8.39 -8.32
N LYS A 80 -5.30 -8.78 -9.33
CA LYS A 80 -5.27 -10.16 -9.86
C LYS A 80 -3.99 -10.45 -10.64
N ARG A 81 -3.32 -9.40 -11.12
CA ARG A 81 -2.06 -9.46 -11.87
C ARG A 81 -0.93 -8.75 -11.13
N ALA A 82 -1.03 -8.64 -9.80
CA ALA A 82 0.01 -8.05 -9.00
C ALA A 82 1.33 -8.81 -9.26
N GLN A 83 2.35 -8.10 -9.72
CA GLN A 83 3.67 -8.64 -10.03
C GLN A 83 4.45 -8.85 -8.71
N MET A 84 3.94 -9.77 -7.90
CA MET A 84 4.50 -10.12 -6.59
C MET A 84 5.26 -11.44 -6.72
N ILE A 85 6.50 -11.45 -6.23
CA ILE A 85 7.23 -12.70 -6.00
C ILE A 85 6.56 -13.35 -4.79
N CYS A 86 6.08 -14.58 -4.91
CA CYS A 86 5.48 -15.28 -3.77
C CYS A 86 6.53 -15.44 -2.66
N PRO A 87 6.37 -14.77 -1.51
CA PRO A 87 7.29 -14.95 -0.40
C PRO A 87 7.05 -16.31 0.25
N ASN A 88 8.07 -16.84 0.92
CA ASN A 88 7.88 -17.94 1.85
C ASN A 88 6.86 -17.54 2.94
N PRO A 89 6.07 -18.49 3.47
CA PRO A 89 5.19 -18.22 4.60
C PRO A 89 5.95 -17.58 5.77
N GLY A 90 5.40 -16.52 6.37
CA GLY A 90 6.07 -15.84 7.46
C GLY A 90 5.56 -14.42 7.72
N ARG A 91 6.31 -13.69 8.56
CA ARG A 91 6.09 -12.26 8.79
C ARG A 91 6.59 -11.47 7.59
N LEU A 92 5.72 -10.64 7.04
CA LEU A 92 6.09 -9.65 6.05
C LEU A 92 6.02 -8.27 6.68
N GLN A 93 7.01 -7.46 6.37
CA GLN A 93 6.97 -6.04 6.59
C GLN A 93 6.21 -5.40 5.43
N VAL A 94 5.16 -4.64 5.75
CA VAL A 94 4.43 -3.80 4.81
C VAL A 94 4.73 -2.35 5.14
N THR A 95 5.27 -1.63 4.16
CA THR A 95 5.57 -0.21 4.26
C THR A 95 4.70 0.54 3.25
N VAL A 96 4.07 1.62 3.72
CA VAL A 96 3.31 2.56 2.89
C VAL A 96 4.00 3.90 3.00
N GLY A 97 4.51 4.41 1.88
CA GLY A 97 5.13 5.72 1.77
C GLY A 97 4.22 6.69 1.03
N PHE A 98 4.25 7.95 1.44
CA PHE A 98 3.70 9.09 0.72
C PHE A 98 4.88 9.95 0.29
N ARG A 99 5.11 10.00 -1.01
CA ARG A 99 6.25 10.68 -1.62
C ARG A 99 5.79 11.96 -2.29
N SER A 100 6.27 13.09 -1.80
CA SER A 100 5.93 14.38 -2.37
C SER A 100 6.81 14.64 -3.59
N ALA A 101 6.20 14.83 -4.76
CA ALA A 101 6.94 15.23 -5.96
C ALA A 101 7.54 16.65 -5.82
N ALA A 102 6.95 17.50 -4.96
CA ALA A 102 7.32 18.91 -4.80
C ALA A 102 8.39 19.17 -3.72
N ALA A 103 8.50 18.31 -2.70
CA ALA A 103 9.32 18.57 -1.52
C ALA A 103 10.60 17.72 -1.41
N GLY A 104 10.89 16.85 -2.39
CA GLY A 104 12.06 15.96 -2.37
C GLY A 104 11.98 14.87 -1.28
N ASP A 105 12.99 13.99 -1.23
CA ASP A 105 12.96 12.77 -0.39
C ASP A 105 12.91 13.05 1.14
N GLY A 106 13.21 14.28 1.57
CA GLY A 106 13.17 14.70 2.98
C GLY A 106 11.75 14.92 3.54
N ALA A 107 10.74 14.99 2.68
CA ALA A 107 9.33 15.14 3.06
C ALA A 107 8.54 13.82 3.04
N ASP A 108 9.18 12.72 2.64
CA ASP A 108 8.54 11.42 2.51
C ASP A 108 8.07 10.91 3.87
N ARG A 109 6.78 10.56 3.95
CA ARG A 109 6.18 10.01 5.17
C ARG A 109 5.85 8.54 4.97
N CYS A 110 6.46 7.69 5.80
CA CYS A 110 6.26 6.25 5.73
C CYS A 110 5.56 5.72 6.98
N ALA A 111 4.68 4.74 6.81
CA ALA A 111 4.13 3.91 7.88
C ALA A 111 4.49 2.45 7.60
N THR A 112 5.05 1.77 8.61
CA THR A 112 5.48 0.39 8.50
C THR A 112 4.74 -0.47 9.51
N THR A 113 4.33 -1.66 9.11
CA THR A 113 3.78 -2.68 10.02
C THR A 113 4.33 -4.04 9.69
N LEU A 114 4.56 -4.86 10.73
CA LEU A 114 4.83 -6.27 10.59
C LEU A 114 3.52 -7.04 10.70
N GLN A 115 3.24 -7.87 9.71
CA GLN A 115 2.04 -8.68 9.69
C GLN A 115 2.38 -10.08 9.20
N THR A 116 1.83 -11.09 9.87
CA THR A 116 1.92 -12.45 9.37
C THR A 116 0.95 -12.63 8.21
N PHE A 117 1.47 -13.09 7.07
CA PHE A 117 0.65 -13.42 5.91
C PHE A 117 0.69 -14.92 5.64
N GLY A 118 -0.47 -15.45 5.26
CA GLY A 118 -0.62 -16.83 4.80
C GLY A 118 -1.17 -16.89 3.39
N ALA A 119 -0.94 -18.02 2.72
CA ALA A 119 -1.61 -18.35 1.47
C ALA A 119 -3.10 -18.57 1.73
N GLY A 120 -3.94 -17.81 1.04
CA GLY A 120 -5.37 -18.00 0.95
C GLY A 120 -5.76 -18.78 -0.31
N ARG A 121 -7.05 -19.14 -0.40
CA ARG A 121 -7.59 -19.80 -1.59
C ARG A 121 -7.30 -18.96 -2.85
N HIS A 122 -6.92 -19.62 -3.95
CA HIS A 122 -6.52 -19.01 -5.23
C HIS A 122 -5.30 -18.07 -5.16
N GLY A 123 -4.30 -18.38 -4.33
CA GLY A 123 -3.05 -17.60 -4.25
C GLY A 123 -3.21 -16.22 -3.60
N ARG A 124 -4.33 -15.97 -2.92
CA ARG A 124 -4.60 -14.70 -2.25
C ARG A 124 -3.73 -14.54 -1.02
N LEU A 125 -3.01 -13.42 -0.89
CA LEU A 125 -2.32 -13.09 0.35
C LEU A 125 -3.34 -12.72 1.44
N ARG A 126 -3.41 -13.51 2.51
CA ARG A 126 -4.34 -13.30 3.64
C ARG A 126 -3.56 -12.85 4.88
N MET A 127 -3.95 -11.72 5.46
CA MET A 127 -3.48 -11.34 6.79
C MET A 127 -3.99 -12.33 7.82
N LEU A 128 -3.07 -12.91 8.59
CA LEU A 128 -3.38 -13.75 9.74
C LEU A 128 -3.43 -12.85 10.99
N PRO A 129 -4.33 -13.11 11.95
CA PRO A 129 -4.34 -12.37 13.20
C PRO A 129 -2.97 -12.50 13.88
N ASN A 130 -2.47 -11.39 14.43
CA ASN A 130 -1.28 -11.42 15.28
C ASN A 130 -1.64 -12.25 16.51
N ARG A 131 -0.99 -13.41 16.69
CA ARG A 131 -1.04 -14.18 17.94
C ARG A 131 -0.12 -13.54 18.96
#